data_AF-A0A7H4LFR3-F1
#
_entry.id   AF-A0A7H4LFR3-F1
#
_cell.length_a   1.000
_cell.length_b   1.000
_cell.length_c   1.000
_cell.angle_alpha   90.00
_cell.angle_beta   90.00
_cell.angle_gamma   90.00
#
_symmetry.space_group_name_H-M   'P 1'
#
loop_
_entity.id
_entity.type
_entity.pdbx_description
1 polymer ?
#
loop_
_entity_poly.entity_id
_entity_poly.type
_entity_poly.pdbx_seq_one_letter_code
_entity_poly.pdbx_strand_id
1 'polypeptide(L)'
;MSCSPCSRSLHQTTQMKKCGHHYAICLDLKNQRFEVLDSIRSEDDEDLTTHVEFFINNLKETWDRHYENSKVQISHFPIEYVTTSKQGNGHDYGFHMLEYLAKWEGRRVPVITAAMVVELHKIYTWNWLMNEDFNTLANAQAFIEGGVKTANKKYK
;
A
#
# COMPACT_ATOMS: atom_id res chain seq x y z
N MET A 1 -51.26 5.28 20.84
CA MET A 1 -49.88 4.85 20.54
C MET A 1 -49.51 5.44 19.20
N SER A 2 -48.78 6.54 19.20
CA SER A 2 -48.15 7.11 18.01
C SER A 2 -46.82 7.70 18.43
N CYS A 3 -45.77 7.39 17.67
CA CYS A 3 -44.65 8.29 17.50
C CYS A 3 -43.96 7.96 16.19
N SER A 4 -44.03 8.91 15.27
CA SER A 4 -43.41 8.95 13.95
C SER A 4 -41.88 8.99 14.04
N PRO A 5 -41.14 8.65 12.96
CA PRO A 5 -39.70 8.88 12.91
C PRO A 5 -39.42 10.36 12.66
N CYS A 6 -38.77 11.02 13.63
CA CYS A 6 -38.24 12.37 13.48
C CYS A 6 -36.82 12.29 12.91
N SER A 7 -36.66 12.70 11.66
CA SER A 7 -35.37 13.05 11.08
C SER A 7 -34.79 14.26 11.82
N ARG A 8 -33.62 14.09 12.44
CA ARG A 8 -32.73 15.20 12.78
C ARG A 8 -31.33 14.89 12.30
N SER A 9 -30.90 15.67 11.32
CA SER A 9 -29.51 15.79 10.88
C SER A 9 -28.65 16.17 12.08
N LEU A 10 -27.74 15.29 12.48
CA LEU A 10 -26.62 15.64 13.33
C LEU A 10 -25.35 15.51 12.49
N HIS A 11 -24.73 16.67 12.34
CA HIS A 11 -23.39 16.93 11.82
C HIS A 11 -22.48 15.69 11.71
N GLN A 12 -22.27 15.23 10.47
CA GLN A 12 -21.06 14.50 10.10
C GLN A 12 -19.89 15.48 10.08
N THR A 13 -19.38 15.85 11.26
CA THR A 13 -18.04 16.42 11.40
C THR A 13 -17.22 15.47 12.24
N THR A 14 -16.01 15.17 11.75
CA THR A 14 -14.91 14.49 12.45
C THR A 14 -14.94 12.95 12.50
N GLN A 15 -15.00 12.29 11.34
CA GLN A 15 -14.52 10.90 11.24
C GLN A 15 -14.04 10.50 9.83
N MET A 16 -13.44 11.44 9.08
CA MET A 16 -12.78 11.11 7.82
C MET A 16 -11.26 11.10 7.97
N LYS A 17 -10.69 9.93 7.66
CA LYS A 17 -9.29 9.63 7.26
C LYS A 17 -8.26 9.38 8.37
N LYS A 18 -8.31 8.18 8.97
CA LYS A 18 -7.09 7.34 9.00
C LYS A 18 -6.95 6.74 7.60
N CYS A 19 -6.41 7.52 6.67
CA CYS A 19 -6.12 7.02 5.33
C CYS A 19 -4.95 6.04 5.46
N GLY A 20 -5.13 4.77 5.06
CA GLY A 20 -4.07 3.77 5.12
C GLY A 20 -2.88 4.21 4.29
N HIS A 21 -1.74 4.43 4.92
CA HIS A 21 -0.47 4.74 4.27
C HIS A 21 0.18 3.44 3.77
N HIS A 22 0.82 3.47 2.60
CA HIS A 22 1.49 2.30 2.03
C HIS A 22 3.00 2.53 1.95
N TYR A 23 3.75 1.52 2.32
CA TYR A 23 5.20 1.47 2.25
C TYR A 23 5.63 0.00 2.01
N ALA A 24 6.89 -0.23 1.64
CA ALA A 24 7.41 -1.56 1.36
C ALA A 24 8.40 -2.01 2.45
N ILE A 25 8.32 -3.29 2.82
CA ILE A 25 9.35 -4.00 3.59
C ILE A 25 9.91 -5.10 2.69
N CYS A 26 11.21 -5.08 2.45
CA CYS A 26 11.92 -6.09 1.68
C CYS A 26 12.86 -6.88 2.60
N LEU A 27 12.83 -8.21 2.51
CA LEU A 27 13.79 -9.09 3.19
C LEU A 27 14.92 -9.42 2.22
N ASP A 28 16.09 -8.81 2.42
CA ASP A 28 17.29 -9.10 1.64
C ASP A 28 18.11 -10.19 2.33
N LEU A 29 17.91 -11.43 1.89
CA LEU A 29 18.64 -12.59 2.41
C LEU A 29 20.14 -12.55 2.08
N LYS A 30 20.52 -11.88 0.98
CA LYS A 30 21.92 -11.82 0.52
C LYS A 30 22.73 -10.87 1.39
N ASN A 31 22.16 -9.70 1.68
CA ASN A 31 22.80 -8.71 2.53
C ASN A 31 22.37 -8.79 4.01
N GLN A 32 21.57 -9.81 4.35
CA GLN A 32 21.16 -10.14 5.71
C GLN A 32 20.48 -9.00 6.46
N ARG A 33 19.52 -8.33 5.83
CA ARG A 33 18.80 -7.19 6.41
C ARG A 33 17.35 -7.11 5.95
N PHE A 34 16.55 -6.37 6.70
CA PHE A 34 15.26 -5.87 6.24
C PHE A 34 15.42 -4.43 5.74
N GLU A 35 14.75 -4.09 4.66
CA GLU A 35 14.84 -2.78 4.02
C GLU A 35 13.44 -2.17 3.96
N VAL A 36 13.28 -0.98 4.51
CA VAL A 36 12.01 -0.24 4.55
C VAL A 36 12.07 0.91 3.57
N LEU A 37 11.14 0.95 2.62
CA LEU A 37 11.02 2.01 1.63
C LEU A 37 9.68 2.73 1.80
N ASP A 38 9.74 4.02 2.12
CA ASP A 38 8.57 4.84 2.40
C ASP A 38 8.67 6.22 1.72
N SER A 39 7.72 6.52 0.83
CA SER A 39 7.68 7.78 0.08
C SER A 39 7.22 8.99 0.89
N ILE A 40 6.69 8.81 2.10
CA ILE A 40 6.19 9.90 2.96
C ILE A 40 7.05 10.02 4.22
N ARG A 41 7.23 8.91 4.95
CA ARG A 41 7.82 8.90 6.29
C ARG A 41 9.28 8.44 6.26
N SER A 42 10.03 8.74 7.31
CA SER A 42 11.44 8.34 7.49
C SER A 42 11.64 7.67 8.85
N GLU A 43 12.86 7.25 9.16
CA GLU A 43 13.19 6.54 10.41
C GLU A 43 12.88 7.31 11.70
N ASP A 44 12.67 8.63 11.60
CA ASP A 44 12.27 9.51 12.70
C ASP A 44 10.75 9.50 12.96
N ASP A 45 9.95 8.86 12.10
CA ASP A 45 8.51 8.72 12.28
C ASP A 45 8.17 7.54 13.21
N GLU A 46 7.77 7.85 14.45
CA GLU A 46 7.46 6.87 15.49
C GLU A 46 6.34 5.88 15.10
N ASP A 47 5.32 6.34 14.36
CA ASP A 47 4.24 5.48 13.89
C ASP A 47 4.77 4.43 12.90
N LEU A 48 5.65 4.84 11.98
CA LEU A 48 6.29 3.95 11.02
C LEU A 48 7.19 2.95 11.74
N THR A 49 8.11 3.41 12.59
CA THR A 49 9.08 2.54 13.24
C THR A 49 8.40 1.52 14.15
N THR A 50 7.43 1.95 14.96
CA THR A 50 6.65 1.05 15.83
C THR A 50 5.94 -0.04 15.02
N HIS A 51 5.31 0.33 13.90
CA HIS A 51 4.56 -0.63 13.08
C HIS A 51 5.49 -1.59 12.32
N VAL A 52 6.61 -1.09 11.79
CA VAL A 52 7.66 -1.88 11.12
C VAL A 52 8.29 -2.88 12.09
N GLU A 53 8.70 -2.43 13.27
CA GLU A 53 9.32 -3.27 14.29
C GLU A 53 8.36 -4.37 14.74
N PHE A 54 7.10 -4.02 15.00
CA PHE A 54 6.06 -5.00 15.34
C PHE A 54 5.90 -6.06 14.24
N PHE A 55 5.79 -5.63 12.98
CA PHE A 55 5.63 -6.56 11.85
C PHE A 55 6.86 -7.46 11.67
N ILE A 56 8.07 -6.89 11.70
CA ILE A 56 9.32 -7.64 11.50
C ILE A 56 9.58 -8.59 12.67
N ASN A 57 9.30 -8.21 13.91
CA ASN A 57 9.43 -9.10 15.06
C ASN A 57 8.50 -10.31 14.95
N ASN A 58 7.24 -10.11 14.56
CA ASN A 58 6.31 -11.20 14.31
C ASN A 58 6.78 -12.10 13.15
N LEU A 59 7.36 -11.53 12.10
CA LEU A 59 7.93 -12.28 10.99
C LEU A 59 9.14 -13.12 11.45
N LYS A 60 10.04 -12.55 12.24
CA LYS A 60 11.18 -13.26 12.84
C LYS A 60 10.73 -14.41 13.72
N GLU A 61 9.79 -14.19 14.64
CA GLU A 61 9.25 -15.26 15.48
C GLU A 61 8.58 -16.36 14.66
N THR A 62 7.81 -15.98 13.63
CA THR A 62 7.15 -16.96 12.75
C THR A 62 8.17 -17.76 11.96
N TRP A 63 9.23 -17.11 11.48
CA TRP A 63 10.34 -17.78 10.81
C TRP A 63 11.02 -18.78 11.74
N ASP A 64 11.36 -18.36 12.97
CA ASP A 64 12.02 -19.22 13.95
C ASP A 64 11.16 -20.45 14.28
N ARG A 65 9.83 -20.30 14.43
CA ARG A 65 8.92 -21.44 14.71
C ARG A 65 8.81 -22.44 13.56
N HIS A 66 8.78 -21.97 12.32
CA HIS A 66 8.50 -22.83 11.16
C HIS A 66 9.76 -23.26 10.40
N TYR A 67 10.87 -22.56 10.61
CA TYR A 67 12.12 -22.72 9.89
C TYR A 67 13.33 -22.73 10.84
N GLU A 68 13.16 -23.26 12.07
CA GLU A 68 14.24 -23.39 13.07
C GLU A 68 15.51 -24.05 12.52
N ASN A 69 15.35 -25.02 11.60
CA ASN A 69 16.44 -25.79 11.01
C ASN A 69 16.90 -25.23 9.65
N SER A 70 16.41 -24.05 9.25
CA SER A 70 16.86 -23.38 8.02
C SER A 70 18.34 -23.02 8.11
N LYS A 71 19.03 -23.13 6.97
CA LYS A 71 20.42 -22.68 6.82
C LYS A 71 20.55 -21.16 6.98
N VAL A 72 19.48 -20.43 6.72
CA VAL A 72 19.41 -18.97 6.87
C VAL A 72 18.46 -18.64 8.00
N GLN A 73 18.99 -18.00 9.03
CA GLN A 73 18.25 -17.47 10.17
C GLN A 73 18.15 -15.95 10.03
N ILE A 74 16.98 -15.39 10.28
CA ILE A 74 16.70 -13.96 10.06
C ILE A 74 16.54 -13.17 11.37
N SER A 75 16.59 -13.85 12.53
CA SER A 75 16.42 -13.24 13.85
C SER A 75 17.41 -12.08 14.10
N HIS A 76 18.64 -12.23 13.63
CA HIS A 76 19.73 -11.25 13.79
C HIS A 76 19.76 -10.15 12.71
N PHE A 77 18.92 -10.22 11.68
CA PHE A 77 18.95 -9.23 10.60
C PHE A 77 18.50 -7.86 11.13
N PRO A 78 19.25 -6.77 10.88
CA PRO A 78 18.84 -5.41 11.24
C PRO A 78 17.75 -4.89 10.31
N ILE A 79 17.13 -3.77 10.71
CA ILE A 79 16.17 -3.02 9.92
C ILE A 79 16.90 -1.79 9.38
N GLU A 80 16.87 -1.58 8.07
CA GLU A 80 17.45 -0.43 7.38
C GLU A 80 16.32 0.39 6.75
N TYR A 81 16.23 1.67 7.12
CA TYR A 81 15.30 2.62 6.52
C TYR A 81 15.96 3.28 5.32
N VAL A 82 15.57 2.86 4.12
CA VAL A 82 16.18 3.32 2.88
C VAL A 82 15.73 4.75 2.60
N THR A 83 16.68 5.66 2.37
CA THR A 83 16.36 7.04 2.00
C THR A 83 15.80 7.08 0.58
N THR A 84 14.53 7.44 0.44
CA THR A 84 13.84 7.60 -0.84
C THR A 84 13.54 9.06 -1.16
N SER A 85 13.32 9.37 -2.43
CA SER A 85 12.70 10.64 -2.82
C SER A 85 11.30 10.71 -2.23
N LYS A 86 11.01 11.79 -1.49
CA LYS A 86 9.69 11.99 -0.88
C LYS A 86 8.68 12.47 -1.91
N GLN A 87 7.46 11.96 -1.85
CA GLN A 87 6.37 12.43 -2.69
C GLN A 87 5.87 13.80 -2.19
N GLY A 88 5.50 14.67 -3.12
CA GLY A 88 4.97 16.01 -2.79
C GLY A 88 3.48 16.03 -2.42
N ASN A 89 2.77 14.91 -2.55
CA ASN A 89 1.33 14.81 -2.30
C ASN A 89 1.02 13.72 -1.26
N GLY A 90 -0.21 13.67 -0.76
CA GLY A 90 -0.63 12.72 0.27
C GLY A 90 -1.46 11.52 -0.22
N HIS A 91 -1.38 11.14 -1.50
CA HIS A 91 -2.26 10.10 -2.07
C HIS A 91 -1.57 9.10 -2.99
N ASP A 92 -0.37 9.39 -3.48
CA ASP A 92 0.33 8.52 -4.44
C ASP A 92 1.19 7.43 -3.79
N TYR A 93 1.15 7.28 -2.46
CA TYR A 93 2.02 6.34 -1.72
C TYR A 93 1.86 4.89 -2.17
N GLY A 94 0.68 4.50 -2.66
CA GLY A 94 0.43 3.17 -3.20
C GLY A 94 1.23 2.91 -4.48
N PHE A 95 1.32 3.90 -5.37
CA PHE A 95 2.10 3.78 -6.61
C PHE A 95 3.59 3.81 -6.34
N HIS A 96 4.04 4.62 -5.37
CA HIS A 96 5.41 4.58 -4.91
C HIS A 96 5.79 3.20 -4.37
N MET A 97 4.94 2.61 -3.51
CA MET A 97 5.15 1.28 -2.96
C MET A 97 5.20 0.20 -4.06
N LEU A 98 4.29 0.23 -5.04
CA LEU A 98 4.30 -0.72 -6.16
C LEU A 98 5.58 -0.62 -6.99
N GLU A 99 6.04 0.60 -7.24
CA GLU A 99 7.28 0.83 -7.98
C GLU A 99 8.52 0.39 -7.18
N TYR A 100 8.52 0.55 -5.85
CA TYR A 100 9.55 -0.04 -5.00
C TYR A 100 9.57 -1.56 -5.16
N LEU A 101 8.42 -2.23 -5.04
CA LEU A 101 8.35 -3.69 -5.21
C LEU A 101 8.80 -4.15 -6.61
N ALA A 102 8.50 -3.36 -7.65
CA ALA A 102 8.85 -3.72 -9.02
C ALA A 102 10.33 -3.50 -9.35
N LYS A 103 10.99 -2.52 -8.73
CA LYS A 103 12.33 -2.04 -9.15
C LYS A 103 13.41 -2.18 -8.08
N TRP A 104 13.06 -2.42 -6.82
CA TRP A 104 14.02 -2.51 -5.74
C TRP A 104 14.83 -3.80 -5.82
N GLU A 105 16.14 -3.65 -5.99
CA GLU A 105 17.11 -4.74 -6.09
C GLU A 105 18.18 -4.71 -4.97
N GLY A 106 17.93 -3.95 -3.90
CA GLY A 106 18.87 -3.80 -2.77
C GLY A 106 20.11 -2.94 -3.07
N ARG A 107 20.10 -2.16 -4.17
CA ARG A 107 21.25 -1.35 -4.62
C ARG A 107 20.92 0.08 -5.03
N ARG A 108 19.91 0.25 -5.87
CA ARG A 108 19.55 1.56 -6.45
C ARG A 108 18.12 1.89 -6.10
N VAL A 109 17.94 2.96 -5.34
CA VAL A 109 16.62 3.44 -4.96
C VAL A 109 15.88 3.93 -6.21
N PRO A 110 14.68 3.43 -6.51
CA PRO A 110 13.91 3.89 -7.66
C PRO A 110 13.60 5.38 -7.56
N VAL A 111 13.95 6.13 -8.60
CA VAL A 111 13.54 7.54 -8.73
C VAL A 111 12.16 7.56 -9.36
N ILE A 112 11.17 8.01 -8.59
CA ILE A 112 9.76 8.04 -8.97
C ILE A 112 9.32 9.49 -9.01
N THR A 113 8.94 9.98 -10.19
CA THR A 113 8.49 11.36 -10.37
C THR A 113 6.97 11.43 -10.44
N ALA A 114 6.39 12.60 -10.13
CA ALA A 114 4.94 12.80 -10.25
C ALA A 114 4.42 12.52 -11.66
N ALA A 115 5.19 12.87 -12.71
CA ALA A 115 4.82 12.57 -14.09
C ALA A 115 4.78 11.05 -14.35
N MET A 116 5.73 10.29 -13.79
CA MET A 116 5.70 8.82 -13.88
C MET A 116 4.48 8.24 -13.18
N VAL A 117 4.12 8.76 -12.00
CA VAL A 117 2.93 8.29 -11.27
C VAL A 117 1.65 8.48 -12.10
N VAL A 118 1.51 9.62 -12.78
CA VAL A 118 0.38 9.87 -13.70
C VAL A 118 0.30 8.82 -14.82
N GLU A 119 1.44 8.42 -15.38
CA GLU A 119 1.48 7.36 -16.39
C GLU A 119 1.20 5.98 -15.78
N LEU A 120 1.74 5.69 -14.59
CA LEU A 120 1.48 4.44 -13.86
C LEU A 120 0.00 4.28 -13.52
N HIS A 121 -0.71 5.35 -13.17
CA HIS A 121 -2.17 5.30 -13.00
C HIS A 121 -2.85 4.75 -14.26
N LYS A 122 -2.47 5.25 -15.43
CA LYS A 122 -3.06 4.80 -16.70
C LYS A 122 -2.69 3.36 -16.99
N ILE A 123 -1.43 3.00 -16.83
CA ILE A 123 -0.91 1.66 -17.10
C ILE A 123 -1.56 0.63 -16.17
N TYR A 124 -1.56 0.85 -14.86
CA TYR A 124 -2.14 -0.10 -13.91
C TYR A 124 -3.66 -0.19 -14.07
N THR A 125 -4.34 0.92 -14.34
CA THR A 125 -5.78 0.89 -14.64
C THR A 125 -6.05 0.08 -15.90
N TRP A 126 -5.27 0.29 -16.96
CA TRP A 126 -5.37 -0.46 -18.21
C TRP A 126 -5.10 -1.96 -17.98
N ASN A 127 -4.02 -2.30 -17.30
CA ASN A 127 -3.67 -3.69 -16.99
C ASN A 127 -4.77 -4.37 -16.17
N TRP A 128 -5.39 -3.64 -15.23
CA TRP A 128 -6.52 -4.15 -14.46
C TRP A 128 -7.75 -4.36 -15.35
N LEU A 129 -8.10 -3.39 -16.20
CA LEU A 129 -9.21 -3.48 -17.14
C LEU A 129 -9.02 -4.51 -18.24
N MET A 130 -7.80 -4.86 -18.59
CA MET A 130 -7.48 -5.82 -19.65
C MET A 130 -7.10 -7.20 -19.11
N ASN A 131 -7.23 -7.41 -17.80
CA ASN A 131 -7.01 -8.71 -17.20
C ASN A 131 -8.15 -9.67 -17.64
N GLU A 132 -7.85 -10.57 -18.58
CA GLU A 132 -8.83 -11.48 -19.21
C GLU A 132 -9.57 -12.35 -18.19
N ASP A 133 -8.92 -12.77 -17.11
CA ASP A 133 -9.55 -13.58 -16.05
C ASP A 133 -10.65 -12.79 -15.31
N PHE A 134 -10.44 -11.49 -15.10
CA PHE A 134 -11.46 -10.63 -14.51
C PHE A 134 -12.60 -10.38 -15.51
N ASN A 135 -12.26 -10.10 -16.77
CA ASN A 135 -13.25 -9.73 -17.79
C ASN A 135 -14.12 -10.90 -18.26
N THR A 136 -13.66 -12.14 -18.12
CA THR A 136 -14.42 -13.35 -18.47
C THR A 136 -15.36 -13.81 -17.34
N LEU A 137 -15.26 -13.23 -16.13
CA LEU A 137 -16.24 -13.46 -15.07
C LEU A 137 -17.61 -12.90 -15.52
N ALA A 138 -18.64 -13.75 -15.47
CA ALA A 138 -20.00 -13.44 -15.91
C ALA A 138 -20.62 -12.15 -15.31
N ASN A 139 -20.03 -11.61 -14.24
CA ASN A 139 -20.50 -10.43 -13.53
C ASN A 139 -19.63 -9.17 -13.74
N ALA A 140 -18.50 -9.28 -14.43
CA ALA A 140 -17.55 -8.16 -14.57
C ALA A 140 -18.14 -7.01 -15.39
N GLN A 141 -18.84 -7.32 -16.48
CA GLN A 141 -19.52 -6.31 -17.29
C GLN A 141 -20.56 -5.53 -16.48
N ALA A 142 -21.43 -6.24 -15.73
CA ALA A 142 -22.45 -5.60 -14.91
C ALA A 142 -21.84 -4.72 -13.79
N PHE A 143 -20.72 -5.16 -13.21
CA PHE A 143 -19.97 -4.40 -12.21
C PHE A 143 -19.38 -3.11 -12.79
N ILE A 144 -18.69 -3.19 -13.95
CA ILE A 144 -18.09 -2.03 -14.63
C ILE A 144 -19.18 -1.04 -15.04
N GLU A 145 -20.27 -1.49 -15.65
CA GLU A 145 -21.37 -0.62 -16.07
C GLU A 145 -22.05 0.08 -14.89
N GLY A 146 -22.19 -0.61 -13.75
CA GLY A 146 -22.71 -0.03 -12.51
C GLY A 146 -21.82 1.08 -11.95
N GLY A 147 -20.50 0.87 -11.96
CA GLY A 147 -19.50 1.85 -11.55
C GLY A 147 -19.51 3.11 -12.44
N VAL A 148 -19.50 2.92 -13.77
CA VAL A 148 -19.48 4.03 -14.75
C VAL A 148 -20.74 4.88 -14.67
N LYS A 149 -21.92 4.26 -14.55
CA LYS A 149 -23.21 4.98 -14.40
C LYS A 149 -23.23 5.83 -13.12
N THR A 150 -22.60 5.35 -12.05
CA THR A 150 -22.53 6.05 -10.77
C THR A 150 -21.55 7.23 -10.85
N ALA A 151 -20.39 7.06 -11.48
CA ALA A 151 -19.42 8.13 -11.69
C ALA A 151 -20.00 9.27 -12.55
N ASN A 152 -20.66 8.94 -13.66
CA ASN A 152 -21.27 9.93 -14.55
C ASN A 152 -22.41 10.75 -13.92
N LYS A 153 -23.07 10.21 -12.88
CA LYS A 153 -24.04 10.97 -12.09
C LYS A 153 -23.39 11.91 -11.07
N LYS A 154 -22.17 11.61 -10.62
CA LYS A 154 -21.45 12.39 -9.60
C LYS A 154 -20.74 13.61 -10.20
N TYR A 155 -20.42 13.56 -11.49
CA TYR A 155 -19.70 14.63 -12.22
C TYR A 155 -20.58 15.36 -13.26
N LYS A 156 -21.90 15.23 -13.16
CA LYS A 156 -22.88 16.14 -13.77
C LYS A 156 -23.39 17.10 -12.70
#